data_AF-A0A563UEB2-F1
#
_entry.id   AF-A0A563UEB2-F1
#
_cell.length_a   1.000
_cell.length_b   1.000
_cell.length_c   1.000
_cell.angle_alpha   90.00
_cell.angle_beta   90.00
_cell.angle_gamma   90.00
#
_symmetry.space_group_name_H-M   'P 1'
#
loop_
_entity.id
_entity.type
_entity.pdbx_description
1 polymer ?
#
loop_
_entity_poly.entity_id
_entity_poly.type
_entity_poly.pdbx_seq_one_letter_code
_entity_poly.pdbx_strand_id
1 'polypeptide(L)'
;MGCNQPNKKAISKKAIGNKTDSLRAIKRREIEKKWLADSLKNEKVVTDVIAFIKTRQIKSFDKIIRIWKDTSISAYVKVGHLFSKKLKHIFIRTHAGWKLTIYVYRLDNLKREITDDWSDLTYIGDEIKDINGDGLKDLSINWYPSSGCCARNNFHIYLYTESDKFTKYFDFINPTFYPNES
;
A
#
# COMPACT_ATOMS: atom_id res chain seq x y z
N MET A 1 3.44 65.01 -28.98
CA MET A 1 4.51 63.99 -28.88
C MET A 1 3.85 62.65 -28.69
N GLY A 2 3.85 61.81 -29.73
CA GLY A 2 3.25 60.47 -29.72
C GLY A 2 4.29 59.40 -29.44
N CYS A 3 4.02 58.50 -28.50
CA CYS A 3 4.88 57.36 -28.20
C CYS A 3 4.56 56.23 -29.17
N ASN A 4 5.47 55.99 -30.11
CA ASN A 4 5.45 54.88 -31.05
C ASN A 4 6.13 53.66 -30.38
N GLN A 5 5.40 52.57 -30.12
CA GLN A 5 5.99 51.31 -29.67
C GLN A 5 6.25 50.38 -30.87
N PRO A 6 7.43 49.73 -30.99
CA PRO A 6 7.70 48.83 -32.09
C PRO A 6 6.95 47.51 -31.93
N ASN A 7 6.30 47.11 -33.02
CA ASN A 7 5.47 45.93 -33.14
C ASN A 7 6.31 44.64 -32.97
N LYS A 8 6.23 43.98 -31.80
CA LYS A 8 6.87 42.66 -31.59
C LYS A 8 6.08 41.60 -32.36
N LYS A 9 6.64 41.14 -33.48
CA LYS A 9 6.16 39.94 -34.20
C LYS A 9 6.02 38.78 -33.23
N ALA A 10 4.80 38.25 -33.10
CA ALA A 10 4.51 37.05 -32.34
C ALA A 10 5.24 35.85 -32.98
N ILE A 11 6.26 35.33 -32.29
CA ILE A 11 6.87 34.05 -32.66
C ILE A 11 5.82 32.96 -32.38
N SER A 12 5.41 32.28 -33.45
CA SER A 12 4.49 31.15 -33.47
C SER A 12 4.81 30.12 -32.38
N LYS A 13 3.97 30.05 -31.34
CA LYS A 13 4.03 29.04 -30.25
C LYS A 13 3.60 27.63 -30.69
N LYS A 14 3.16 27.42 -31.94
CA LYS A 14 2.54 26.16 -32.37
C LYS A 14 3.50 24.98 -32.53
N ALA A 15 4.78 25.21 -32.86
CA ALA A 15 5.73 24.12 -33.11
C ALA A 15 6.35 23.51 -31.84
N ILE A 16 6.38 24.26 -30.73
CA ILE A 16 6.99 23.80 -29.47
C ILE A 16 6.02 22.89 -28.70
N GLY A 17 4.71 23.20 -28.70
CA GLY A 17 3.68 22.40 -28.02
C GLY A 17 3.64 20.93 -28.44
N ASN A 18 3.64 20.66 -29.75
CA ASN A 18 3.55 19.31 -30.30
C ASN A 18 4.74 18.40 -29.93
N LYS A 19 5.95 18.95 -29.79
CA LYS A 19 7.16 18.19 -29.43
C LYS A 19 7.22 17.89 -27.93
N THR A 20 6.77 18.82 -27.09
CA THR A 20 6.65 18.59 -25.64
C THR A 20 5.53 17.61 -25.30
N ASP A 21 4.42 17.63 -26.03
CA ASP A 21 3.31 16.72 -25.78
C ASP A 21 3.61 15.29 -26.23
N SER A 22 4.36 15.12 -27.33
CA SER A 22 4.86 13.80 -27.74
C SER A 22 5.91 13.23 -26.78
N LEU A 23 6.84 14.05 -26.27
CA LEU A 23 7.80 13.65 -25.23
C LEU A 23 7.11 13.28 -23.90
N ARG A 24 6.08 14.02 -23.49
CA ARG A 24 5.27 13.69 -22.30
C ARG A 24 4.52 12.38 -22.49
N ALA A 25 3.96 12.13 -23.67
CA ALA A 25 3.28 10.88 -23.97
C ALA A 25 4.24 9.68 -23.96
N ILE A 26 5.46 9.83 -24.49
CA ILE A 26 6.50 8.79 -24.44
C ILE A 26 6.89 8.50 -22.98
N LYS A 27 7.19 9.54 -22.18
CA LYS A 27 7.51 9.39 -20.75
C LYS A 27 6.39 8.70 -19.97
N ARG A 28 5.12 9.05 -20.24
CA ARG A 28 3.97 8.38 -19.59
C ARG A 28 3.93 6.88 -19.91
N ARG A 29 4.11 6.49 -21.17
CA ARG A 29 4.16 5.08 -21.58
C ARG A 29 5.33 4.33 -20.94
N GLU A 30 6.49 4.96 -20.80
CA GLU A 30 7.64 4.37 -20.12
C GLU A 30 7.35 4.15 -18.62
N ILE A 31 6.73 5.13 -17.97
CA ILE A 31 6.29 5.04 -16.57
C ILE A 31 5.26 3.92 -16.39
N GLU A 32 4.24 3.85 -17.26
CA GLU A 32 3.21 2.80 -17.24
C GLU A 32 3.82 1.40 -17.42
N LYS A 33 4.78 1.24 -18.35
CA LYS A 33 5.51 -0.03 -18.53
C LYS A 33 6.28 -0.42 -17.27
N LYS A 34 6.93 0.55 -16.62
CA LYS A 34 7.65 0.32 -15.36
C LYS A 34 6.68 -0.10 -14.24
N TRP A 35 5.54 0.58 -14.11
CA TRP A 35 4.52 0.23 -13.13
C TRP A 35 3.92 -1.15 -13.35
N LEU A 36 3.68 -1.52 -14.61
CA LEU A 36 3.21 -2.86 -14.95
C LEU A 36 4.25 -3.93 -14.56
N ALA A 37 5.53 -3.69 -14.88
CA ALA A 37 6.61 -4.60 -14.51
C ALA A 37 6.74 -4.74 -12.99
N ASP A 38 6.66 -3.65 -12.23
CA ASP A 38 6.73 -3.66 -10.77
C ASP A 38 5.52 -4.38 -10.16
N SER A 39 4.31 -4.19 -10.70
CA SER A 39 3.11 -4.92 -10.25
C SER A 39 3.22 -6.42 -10.50
N LEU A 40 3.74 -6.85 -11.65
CA LEU A 40 3.97 -8.27 -11.95
C LEU A 40 5.02 -8.89 -11.02
N LYS A 41 6.10 -8.16 -10.74
CA LYS A 41 7.11 -8.60 -9.78
C LYS A 41 6.53 -8.72 -8.36
N ASN A 42 5.67 -7.78 -7.96
CA ASN A 42 5.02 -7.80 -6.66
C ASN A 42 4.13 -9.04 -6.47
N GLU A 43 3.26 -9.34 -7.44
CA GLU A 43 2.42 -10.55 -7.39
C GLU A 43 3.26 -11.84 -7.38
N LYS A 44 4.39 -11.85 -8.10
CA LYS A 44 5.33 -12.98 -8.05
C LYS A 44 5.95 -13.15 -6.67
N VAL A 45 6.39 -12.05 -6.04
CA VAL A 45 6.93 -12.06 -4.67
C VAL A 45 5.91 -12.61 -3.69
N VAL A 46 4.67 -12.15 -3.74
CA VAL A 46 3.59 -12.66 -2.88
C VAL A 46 3.36 -14.15 -3.10
N THR A 47 3.33 -14.59 -4.36
CA THR A 47 3.19 -16.01 -4.73
C THR A 47 4.35 -16.85 -4.18
N ASP A 48 5.58 -16.37 -4.30
CA ASP A 48 6.78 -17.04 -3.79
C ASP A 48 6.78 -17.13 -2.25
N VAL A 49 6.34 -16.08 -1.54
CA VAL A 49 6.14 -16.11 -0.08
C VAL A 49 5.12 -17.17 0.31
N ILE A 50 3.95 -17.18 -0.34
CA ILE A 50 2.88 -18.14 -0.05
C ILE A 50 3.37 -19.57 -0.32
N ALA A 51 4.06 -19.80 -1.43
CA ALA A 51 4.66 -21.08 -1.75
C ALA A 51 5.69 -21.50 -0.70
N PHE A 52 6.57 -20.59 -0.26
CA PHE A 52 7.56 -20.86 0.79
C PHE A 52 6.90 -21.27 2.11
N ILE A 53 5.88 -20.53 2.56
CA ILE A 53 5.12 -20.83 3.79
C ILE A 53 4.46 -22.20 3.68
N LYS A 54 3.81 -22.49 2.54
CA LYS A 54 3.10 -23.74 2.31
C LYS A 54 4.05 -24.94 2.28
N THR A 55 5.12 -24.85 1.48
CA THR A 55 6.07 -25.96 1.27
C THR A 55 6.82 -26.31 2.56
N ARG A 56 7.14 -25.31 3.39
CA ARG A 56 7.80 -25.54 4.69
C ARG A 56 6.83 -25.72 5.85
N GLN A 57 5.52 -25.72 5.58
CA GLN A 57 4.45 -25.84 6.58
C GLN A 57 4.65 -24.87 7.77
N ILE A 58 5.00 -23.62 7.46
CA ILE A 58 5.32 -22.61 8.46
C ILE A 58 4.05 -22.24 9.22
N LYS A 59 4.07 -22.48 10.54
CA LYS A 59 2.93 -22.27 11.44
C LYS A 59 2.99 -20.97 12.24
N SER A 60 4.18 -20.37 12.34
CA SER A 60 4.45 -19.08 12.96
C SER A 60 5.73 -18.50 12.36
N PHE A 61 5.73 -17.20 12.06
CA PHE A 61 6.85 -16.50 11.45
C PHE A 61 6.67 -14.99 11.62
N ASP A 62 7.73 -14.24 11.86
CA ASP A 62 7.69 -12.77 11.86
C ASP A 62 9.07 -12.27 11.44
N LYS A 63 9.28 -12.10 10.13
CA LYS A 63 10.54 -11.59 9.58
C LYS A 63 10.33 -10.90 8.25
N ILE A 64 11.30 -10.06 7.90
CA ILE A 64 11.47 -9.55 6.55
C ILE A 64 12.10 -10.66 5.68
N ILE A 65 11.47 -10.94 4.54
CA ILE A 65 11.99 -11.81 3.48
C ILE A 65 12.41 -10.92 2.29
N ARG A 66 13.67 -11.08 1.85
CA ARG A 66 14.18 -10.49 0.61
C ARG A 66 14.26 -11.59 -0.44
N ILE A 67 13.39 -11.55 -1.44
CA ILE A 67 13.27 -12.63 -2.44
C ILE A 67 14.17 -12.38 -3.67
N TRP A 68 14.48 -11.11 -3.98
CA TRP A 68 15.27 -10.76 -5.17
C TRP A 68 16.66 -10.24 -4.82
N LYS A 69 17.66 -10.70 -5.59
CA LYS A 69 19.08 -10.30 -5.46
C LYS A 69 19.31 -8.82 -5.75
N ASP A 70 18.41 -8.16 -6.48
CA ASP A 70 18.55 -6.76 -6.90
C ASP A 70 18.02 -5.75 -5.86
N THR A 71 17.63 -6.21 -4.66
CA THR A 71 17.14 -5.37 -3.53
C THR A 71 15.89 -4.53 -3.83
N SER A 72 15.30 -4.64 -5.02
CA SER A 72 14.25 -3.73 -5.49
C SER A 72 12.88 -3.97 -4.85
N ILE A 73 12.66 -5.17 -4.29
CA ILE A 73 11.41 -5.54 -3.61
C ILE A 73 11.74 -6.28 -2.31
N SER A 74 11.07 -5.86 -1.24
CA SER A 74 11.09 -6.55 0.05
C SER A 74 9.68 -6.90 0.48
N ALA A 75 9.55 -8.03 1.17
CA ALA A 75 8.29 -8.48 1.76
C ALA A 75 8.49 -8.66 3.26
N TYR A 76 7.76 -7.92 4.07
CA TYR A 76 7.62 -8.21 5.48
C TYR A 76 6.49 -9.20 5.68
N VAL A 77 6.74 -10.27 6.44
CA VAL A 77 5.80 -11.39 6.57
C VAL A 77 5.60 -11.75 8.03
N LYS A 78 4.34 -11.76 8.48
CA LYS A 78 3.92 -12.36 9.74
C LYS A 78 2.99 -13.54 9.46
N VAL A 79 3.15 -14.63 10.20
CA VAL A 79 2.30 -15.82 10.16
C VAL A 79 1.96 -16.21 11.59
N GLY A 80 0.70 -16.51 11.85
CA GLY A 80 0.26 -17.03 13.15
C GLY A 80 -1.18 -16.67 13.47
N HIS A 81 -1.52 -16.73 14.75
CA HIS A 81 -2.80 -16.26 15.30
C HIS A 81 -2.79 -14.74 15.41
N LEU A 82 -2.88 -14.07 14.27
CA LEU A 82 -2.71 -12.62 14.19
C LEU A 82 -3.96 -11.87 14.67
N PHE A 83 -5.14 -12.32 14.25
CA PHE A 83 -6.42 -11.62 14.50
C PHE A 83 -7.34 -12.40 15.45
N SER A 84 -7.25 -13.73 15.46
CA SER A 84 -7.99 -14.59 16.39
C SER A 84 -7.13 -15.72 16.92
N LYS A 85 -7.50 -16.23 18.11
CA LYS A 85 -6.88 -17.42 18.71
C LYS A 85 -7.21 -18.72 17.96
N LYS A 86 -8.28 -18.70 17.16
CA LYS A 86 -8.81 -19.86 16.42
C LYS A 86 -8.14 -20.04 15.06
N LEU A 87 -8.06 -18.97 14.28
CA LEU A 87 -7.59 -19.03 12.90
C LEU A 87 -6.22 -18.40 12.73
N LYS A 88 -5.42 -19.01 11.87
CA LYS A 88 -4.11 -18.48 11.49
C LYS A 88 -4.21 -17.68 10.22
N HIS A 89 -3.44 -16.62 10.18
CA HIS A 89 -3.38 -15.69 9.07
C HIS A 89 -1.93 -15.47 8.65
N ILE A 90 -1.77 -15.06 7.41
CA ILE A 90 -0.53 -14.56 6.82
C ILE A 90 -0.76 -13.09 6.55
N PHE A 91 0.06 -12.24 7.15
CA PHE A 91 0.16 -10.83 6.83
C PHE A 91 1.41 -10.63 5.99
N ILE A 92 1.27 -10.02 4.81
CA ILE A 92 2.36 -9.70 3.89
C ILE A 92 2.30 -8.22 3.58
N ARG A 93 3.37 -7.50 3.86
CA ARG A 93 3.55 -6.11 3.42
C ARG A 93 4.70 -6.06 2.44
N THR A 94 4.40 -5.75 1.19
CA THR A 94 5.41 -5.62 0.14
C THR A 94 5.70 -4.17 -0.17
N HIS A 95 6.92 -3.91 -0.59
CA HIS A 95 7.34 -2.60 -1.08
C HIS A 95 7.97 -2.80 -2.47
N ALA A 96 7.32 -2.27 -3.50
CA ALA A 96 7.72 -2.38 -4.89
C ALA A 96 7.80 -0.98 -5.52
N GLY A 97 9.01 -0.43 -5.55
CA GLY A 97 9.23 0.94 -6.03
C GLY A 97 8.62 1.99 -5.11
N TRP A 98 7.54 2.63 -5.53
CA TRP A 98 6.82 3.67 -4.78
C TRP A 98 5.48 3.18 -4.21
N LYS A 99 5.15 1.91 -4.44
CA LYS A 99 3.91 1.28 -4.02
C LYS A 99 4.17 0.32 -2.88
N LEU A 100 3.41 0.49 -1.80
CA LEU A 100 3.32 -0.45 -0.71
C LEU A 100 1.99 -1.16 -0.82
N THR A 101 2.00 -2.49 -0.70
CA THR A 101 0.76 -3.27 -0.68
C THR A 101 0.72 -4.15 0.55
N ILE A 102 -0.41 -4.12 1.25
CA ILE A 102 -0.69 -5.01 2.37
C ILE A 102 -1.65 -6.08 1.90
N TYR A 103 -1.31 -7.33 2.23
CA TYR A 103 -2.14 -8.48 1.98
C TYR A 103 -2.39 -9.24 3.28
N VAL A 104 -3.62 -9.68 3.48
CA VAL A 104 -3.96 -10.65 4.51
C VAL A 104 -4.57 -11.88 3.86
N TYR A 105 -4.02 -13.04 4.19
CA TYR A 105 -4.53 -14.34 3.77
C TYR A 105 -4.88 -15.18 4.99
N ARG A 106 -5.89 -16.04 4.84
CA ARG A 106 -6.14 -17.13 5.79
C ARG A 106 -5.16 -18.28 5.50
N LEU A 107 -4.52 -18.84 6.52
CA LEU A 107 -3.45 -19.83 6.34
C LEU A 107 -3.98 -21.21 5.89
N ASP A 108 -5.19 -21.58 6.29
CA ASP A 108 -5.80 -22.89 6.04
C ASP A 108 -6.15 -23.13 4.56
N ASN A 109 -6.70 -22.13 3.90
CA ASN A 109 -7.21 -22.20 2.53
C ASN A 109 -6.52 -21.20 1.58
N LEU A 110 -5.59 -20.38 2.09
CA LEU A 110 -4.90 -19.34 1.34
C LEU A 110 -5.85 -18.35 0.67
N LYS A 111 -7.06 -18.19 1.22
CA LYS A 111 -8.00 -17.18 0.76
C LYS A 111 -7.49 -15.82 1.15
N ARG A 112 -7.41 -14.93 0.16
CA ARG A 112 -7.11 -13.51 0.37
C ARG A 112 -8.31 -12.82 0.99
N GLU A 113 -8.10 -12.14 2.11
CA GLU A 113 -9.13 -11.44 2.87
C GLU A 113 -8.97 -9.92 2.77
N ILE A 114 -7.72 -9.43 2.76
CA ILE A 114 -7.40 -8.01 2.58
C ILE A 114 -6.39 -7.86 1.45
N THR A 115 -6.58 -6.82 0.64
CA THR A 115 -5.57 -6.24 -0.23
C THR A 115 -5.77 -4.74 -0.20
N ASP A 116 -4.75 -4.02 0.23
CA ASP A 116 -4.79 -2.57 0.32
C ASP A 116 -3.50 -1.93 -0.19
N ASP A 117 -3.66 -0.93 -1.04
CA ASP A 117 -2.60 -0.35 -1.86
C ASP A 117 -2.33 1.09 -1.44
N TRP A 118 -1.07 1.39 -1.17
CA TRP A 118 -0.63 2.67 -0.66
C TRP A 118 0.52 3.23 -1.47
N SER A 119 0.56 4.57 -1.55
CA SER A 119 1.80 5.23 -1.91
C SER A 119 2.75 5.21 -0.73
N ASP A 120 4.01 4.90 -0.98
CA ASP A 120 5.07 4.91 0.03
C ASP A 120 5.23 6.28 0.71
N LEU A 121 4.87 7.35 0.01
CA LEU A 121 4.92 8.71 0.54
C LEU A 121 3.80 9.03 1.54
N THR A 122 2.73 8.24 1.52
CA THR A 122 1.56 8.46 2.38
C THR A 122 1.49 7.47 3.53
N TYR A 123 2.10 6.29 3.40
CA TYR A 123 2.06 5.27 4.44
C TYR A 123 2.97 5.64 5.63
N ILE A 124 2.46 5.54 6.85
CA ILE A 124 3.25 5.73 8.08
C ILE A 124 3.58 4.39 8.74
N GLY A 125 2.58 3.52 8.90
CA GLY A 125 2.74 2.29 9.68
C GLY A 125 1.49 1.43 9.69
N ASP A 126 1.63 0.21 10.17
CA ASP A 126 0.50 -0.68 10.47
C ASP A 126 0.63 -1.27 11.87
N GLU A 127 -0.50 -1.63 12.44
CA GLU A 127 -0.60 -2.25 13.74
C GLU A 127 -1.68 -3.34 13.73
N ILE A 128 -1.43 -4.44 14.45
CA ILE A 128 -2.42 -5.49 14.70
C ILE A 128 -2.73 -5.50 16.19
N LYS A 129 -3.87 -4.93 16.56
CA LYS A 129 -4.34 -4.77 17.95
C LYS A 129 -5.86 -4.78 18.02
N ASP A 130 -6.39 -5.08 19.19
CA ASP A 130 -7.81 -4.93 19.47
C ASP A 130 -8.14 -3.43 19.56
N ILE A 131 -9.05 -2.95 18.70
CA ILE A 131 -9.44 -1.54 18.60
C ILE A 131 -10.79 -1.28 19.24
N ASN A 132 -11.71 -2.25 19.20
CA ASN A 132 -13.09 -2.10 19.64
C ASN A 132 -13.40 -2.82 20.98
N GLY A 133 -12.42 -3.51 21.56
CA GLY A 133 -12.52 -4.21 22.84
C GLY A 133 -13.24 -5.55 22.78
N ASP A 134 -13.39 -6.16 21.59
CA ASP A 134 -14.10 -7.44 21.45
C ASP A 134 -13.22 -8.68 21.71
N GLY A 135 -11.94 -8.47 22.03
CA GLY A 135 -10.97 -9.52 22.29
C GLY A 135 -10.39 -10.18 21.02
N LEU A 136 -10.82 -9.75 19.84
CA LEU A 136 -10.19 -10.02 18.55
C LEU A 136 -9.25 -8.87 18.22
N LYS A 137 -8.17 -9.16 17.48
CA LYS A 137 -7.30 -8.09 16.98
C LYS A 137 -7.76 -7.68 15.59
N ASP A 138 -7.61 -6.40 15.32
CA ASP A 138 -7.94 -5.73 14.08
C ASP A 138 -6.67 -5.32 13.33
N LEU A 139 -6.81 -4.94 12.07
CA LEU A 139 -5.73 -4.32 11.31
C LEU A 139 -5.96 -2.80 11.24
N SER A 140 -4.99 -2.04 11.76
CA SER A 140 -4.94 -0.59 11.64
C SER A 140 -3.82 -0.19 10.69
N ILE A 141 -4.12 0.63 9.70
CA ILE A 141 -3.13 1.21 8.78
C ILE A 141 -3.13 2.72 8.97
N ASN A 142 -2.00 3.26 9.43
CA ASN A 142 -1.80 4.68 9.59
C ASN A 142 -1.19 5.28 8.32
N TRP A 143 -1.77 6.39 7.87
CA TRP A 143 -1.32 7.11 6.69
C TRP A 143 -1.54 8.61 6.83
N TYR A 144 -0.78 9.36 6.02
CA TYR A 144 -0.80 10.80 5.96
C TYR A 144 -0.98 11.25 4.51
N PRO A 145 -1.96 12.12 4.20
CA PRO A 145 -2.19 12.56 2.84
C PRO A 145 -1.03 13.42 2.33
N SER A 146 -0.61 13.17 1.09
CA SER A 146 0.50 13.90 0.46
C SER A 146 0.18 15.38 0.15
N SER A 147 -1.09 15.78 0.28
CA SER A 147 -1.56 17.15 0.09
C SER A 147 -2.51 17.57 1.21
N GLY A 148 -2.25 18.73 1.82
CA GLY A 148 -3.08 19.26 2.89
C GLY A 148 -2.38 20.38 3.67
N CYS A 149 -3.14 21.38 4.12
CA CYS A 149 -2.64 22.53 4.89
C CYS A 149 -2.41 22.20 6.38
N CYS A 150 -2.86 21.03 6.87
CA CYS A 150 -2.88 20.69 8.29
C CYS A 150 -2.43 19.25 8.56
N ALA A 151 -1.78 19.04 9.71
CA ALA A 151 -1.49 17.72 10.28
C ALA A 151 -2.77 16.88 10.45
N ARG A 152 -2.91 15.81 9.67
CA ARG A 152 -4.01 14.84 9.78
C ARG A 152 -3.45 13.42 9.78
N ASN A 153 -3.60 12.74 10.90
CA ASN A 153 -3.22 11.34 11.07
C ASN A 153 -4.45 10.49 10.73
N ASN A 154 -4.44 9.87 9.55
CA ASN A 154 -5.59 9.09 9.09
C ASN A 154 -5.35 7.61 9.31
N PHE A 155 -6.42 6.88 9.61
CA PHE A 155 -6.38 5.45 9.84
C PHE A 155 -7.42 4.75 8.98
N HIS A 156 -6.98 3.72 8.24
CA HIS A 156 -7.87 2.70 7.69
C HIS A 156 -7.90 1.52 8.67
N ILE A 157 -9.09 1.21 9.17
CA ILE A 157 -9.28 0.13 10.16
C ILE A 157 -10.12 -0.98 9.55
N TYR A 158 -9.58 -2.19 9.53
CA TYR A 158 -10.31 -3.42 9.19
C TYR A 158 -10.62 -4.18 10.48
N LEU A 159 -11.91 -4.22 10.84
CA LEU A 159 -12.34 -4.95 12.03
C LEU A 159 -12.45 -6.44 11.74
N TYR A 160 -11.89 -7.28 12.63
CA TYR A 160 -12.07 -8.72 12.57
C TYR A 160 -13.26 -9.13 13.42
N THR A 161 -14.20 -9.86 12.84
CA THR A 161 -15.47 -10.18 13.51
C THR A 161 -15.50 -11.62 14.04
N GLU A 162 -16.38 -11.88 15.00
CA GLU A 162 -16.65 -13.24 15.51
C GLU A 162 -17.05 -14.24 14.41
N SER A 163 -17.54 -13.74 13.27
CA SER A 163 -17.83 -14.55 12.07
C SER A 163 -16.58 -15.01 11.31
N ASP A 164 -15.39 -14.84 11.90
CA ASP A 164 -14.09 -15.16 11.31
C ASP A 164 -13.87 -14.42 9.97
N LYS A 165 -14.28 -13.15 9.89
CA LYS A 165 -14.19 -12.32 8.66
C LYS A 165 -13.86 -10.87 8.98
N PHE A 166 -13.19 -10.23 8.04
CA PHE A 166 -12.99 -8.78 8.06
C PHE A 166 -14.19 -8.01 7.52
N THR A 167 -14.45 -6.84 8.12
CA THR A 167 -15.35 -5.83 7.55
C THR A 167 -14.70 -5.13 6.35
N LYS A 168 -15.45 -4.25 5.70
CA LYS A 168 -14.82 -3.16 4.93
C LYS A 168 -14.05 -2.25 5.88
N TYR A 169 -13.08 -1.50 5.35
CA TYR A 169 -12.35 -0.56 6.17
C TYR A 169 -13.24 0.60 6.61
N PHE A 170 -12.91 1.16 7.77
CA PHE A 170 -13.43 2.41 8.28
C PHE A 170 -12.33 3.47 8.28
N ASP A 171 -12.69 4.69 7.90
CA ASP A 171 -11.79 5.84 7.89
C ASP A 171 -11.94 6.66 9.16
N PHE A 172 -10.82 6.86 9.85
CA PHE A 172 -10.76 7.74 11.02
C PHE A 172 -9.70 8.81 10.83
N ILE A 173 -9.97 10.01 11.34
CA ILE A 173 -9.05 11.14 11.30
C ILE A 173 -8.74 11.54 12.75
N ASN A 174 -7.45 11.50 13.10
CA ASN A 174 -6.94 11.75 14.45
C ASN A 174 -7.68 10.98 15.57
N PRO A 175 -7.96 9.67 15.41
CA PRO A 175 -8.59 8.89 16.48
C PRO A 175 -7.67 8.76 17.69
N THR A 176 -8.25 8.71 18.88
CA THR A 176 -7.57 8.26 20.10
C THR A 176 -8.12 6.88 20.43
N PHE A 177 -7.32 5.83 20.27
CA PHE A 177 -7.70 4.47 20.65
C PHE A 177 -7.30 4.26 22.11
N TYR A 178 -8.29 3.99 22.98
CA TYR A 178 -8.06 3.70 24.39
C TYR A 178 -8.12 2.18 24.62
N PRO A 179 -6.98 1.49 24.79
CA PRO A 179 -6.95 0.04 24.94
C PRO A 179 -7.48 -0.48 26.29
N ASN A 180 -7.92 0.39 27.21
CA ASN A 180 -8.15 0.05 28.62
C ASN A 180 -9.56 0.37 29.15
N GLU A 181 -10.57 0.51 28.30
CA GLU A 181 -11.98 0.58 28.75
C GLU A 181 -12.68 -0.76 28.49
N SER A 182 -12.26 -1.83 29.17
CA SER A 182 -13.04 -3.03 29.58
C SER A 182 -12.11 -4.13 30.09
#